data_AF-A0AAD8EE59-F1
#
_entry.id   AF-A0AAD8EE59-F1
#
_cell.length_a   1.000
_cell.length_b   1.000
_cell.length_c   1.000
_cell.angle_alpha   90.00
_cell.angle_beta   90.00
_cell.angle_gamma   90.00
#
_symmetry.space_group_name_H-M   'P 1'
#
loop_
_entity.id
_entity.type
_entity.pdbx_description
1 polymer ?
#
loop_
_entity_poly.entity_id
_entity_poly.type
_entity_poly.pdbx_seq_one_letter_code
_entity_poly.pdbx_strand_id
1 'polypeptide(L)'
;TLCSVKKNELWCDFKVEVLMHGCSDSHNEQFGFIPRTYVLPQDNKFLRQAWEKNLGKEKWIIKPPASARGTGIKVVHRWAQIPKKRPLVVQKYISQPYLINGSKFDLRLYVLVTSINPLRIYIYDDGLVRFASVKYSGDMSSLNDRYMHLTNYSINKMTVSTRRMKMPVLVKDTSGWTVKTLWTYLRKK
;
A
#
# COMPACT_ATOMS: atom_id res chain seq x y z
N THR A 1 -3.80 9.36 -18.25
CA THR A 1 -2.32 9.44 -18.34
C THR A 1 -1.69 10.33 -17.27
N LEU A 2 -2.40 11.32 -16.70
CA LEU A 2 -1.92 12.23 -15.63
C LEU A 2 -1.77 11.66 -14.20
N CYS A 3 -2.30 10.48 -13.89
CA CYS A 3 -2.36 9.96 -12.52
C CYS A 3 -1.03 9.36 -12.01
N SER A 4 -0.13 8.97 -12.93
CA SER A 4 1.10 8.25 -12.57
C SER A 4 2.25 9.18 -12.16
N VAL A 5 2.37 10.33 -12.81
CA VAL A 5 3.49 11.27 -12.62
C VAL A 5 3.39 11.93 -11.24
N LYS A 6 2.20 12.40 -10.87
CA LYS A 6 1.94 13.03 -9.55
C LYS A 6 2.24 12.14 -8.35
N LYS A 7 2.17 10.81 -8.49
CA LYS A 7 2.34 9.90 -7.35
C LYS A 7 3.78 9.93 -6.83
N ASN A 8 4.78 10.06 -7.70
CA ASN A 8 6.17 10.10 -7.25
C ASN A 8 6.54 11.40 -6.59
N GLU A 9 6.13 12.52 -7.21
CA GLU A 9 6.33 13.86 -6.66
C GLU A 9 5.69 13.93 -5.29
N LEU A 10 4.44 13.47 -5.15
CA LEU A 10 3.78 13.35 -3.83
C LEU A 10 4.56 12.50 -2.83
N TRP A 11 5.15 11.35 -3.19
CA TRP A 11 5.93 10.56 -2.20
C TRP A 11 7.29 11.17 -1.87
N CYS A 12 7.92 11.84 -2.82
CA CYS A 12 9.18 12.57 -2.60
C CYS A 12 8.91 13.82 -1.75
N ASP A 13 7.92 14.62 -2.11
CA ASP A 13 7.51 15.84 -1.41
C ASP A 13 6.99 15.51 -0.01
N PHE A 14 6.18 14.47 0.13
CA PHE A 14 5.71 14.00 1.44
C PHE A 14 6.86 13.45 2.30
N LYS A 15 7.88 12.84 1.68
CA LYS A 15 9.08 12.44 2.43
C LYS A 15 9.92 13.66 2.82
N VAL A 16 10.02 14.67 1.96
CA VAL A 16 10.66 15.96 2.32
C VAL A 16 9.90 16.58 3.48
N GLU A 17 8.58 16.58 3.48
CA GLU A 17 7.76 17.10 4.58
C GLU A 17 7.97 16.29 5.88
N VAL A 18 7.94 14.96 5.81
CA VAL A 18 8.20 14.07 6.96
C VAL A 18 9.65 14.17 7.45
N LEU A 19 10.65 14.40 6.58
CA LEU A 19 12.06 14.57 6.98
C LEU A 19 12.35 15.97 7.52
N MET A 20 11.78 17.02 6.92
CA MET A 20 11.96 18.42 7.34
C MET A 20 11.27 18.70 8.68
N HIS A 21 10.20 17.97 8.99
CA HIS A 21 9.42 18.15 10.22
C HIS A 21 9.50 16.98 11.22
N GLY A 22 10.16 15.86 10.88
CA GLY A 22 10.17 14.63 11.69
C GLY A 22 11.40 14.38 12.58
N CYS A 23 12.26 15.38 12.78
CA CYS A 23 13.49 15.24 13.57
C CYS A 23 13.34 15.47 15.10
N SER A 24 12.12 15.53 15.64
CA SER A 24 11.89 15.65 17.09
C SER A 24 11.14 14.43 17.65
N ASP A 25 11.58 13.93 18.81
CA ASP A 25 11.04 12.75 19.48
C ASP A 25 9.53 12.84 19.80
N SER A 26 8.99 14.06 19.91
CA SER A 26 7.56 14.34 20.13
C SER A 26 6.65 14.09 18.91
N HIS A 27 7.20 13.98 17.70
CA HIS A 27 6.41 13.83 16.45
C HIS A 27 6.35 12.39 15.93
N ASN A 28 7.12 11.46 16.52
CA ASN A 28 7.03 10.03 16.20
C ASN A 28 5.64 9.46 16.58
N GLU A 29 4.97 10.08 17.56
CA GLU A 29 3.58 9.77 17.91
C GLU A 29 2.57 10.23 16.85
N GLN A 30 2.82 11.37 16.19
CA GLN A 30 1.88 11.95 15.22
C GLN A 30 1.91 11.24 13.86
N PHE A 31 3.05 10.67 13.45
CA PHE A 31 3.22 10.00 12.15
C PHE A 31 3.46 8.50 12.24
N GLY A 32 3.24 7.88 13.42
CA GLY A 32 3.43 6.44 13.64
C GLY A 32 2.57 5.53 12.75
N PHE A 33 1.55 6.07 12.08
CA PHE A 33 0.72 5.36 11.11
C PHE A 33 1.41 5.12 9.75
N ILE A 34 2.58 5.73 9.51
CA ILE A 34 3.29 5.66 8.23
C ILE A 34 4.38 4.59 8.32
N PRO A 35 4.34 3.54 7.48
CA PRO A 35 5.39 2.53 7.49
C PRO A 35 6.74 3.12 7.09
N ARG A 36 7.81 2.66 7.73
CA ARG A 36 9.19 3.09 7.45
C ARG A 36 9.50 3.03 5.95
N THR A 37 9.99 4.12 5.38
CA THR A 37 10.13 4.29 3.92
C THR A 37 11.48 4.88 3.52
N TYR A 38 12.09 4.28 2.50
CA TYR A 38 13.39 4.63 1.93
C TYR A 38 13.25 4.91 0.43
N VAL A 39 13.90 5.96 -0.05
CA VAL A 39 13.94 6.38 -1.44
C VAL A 39 15.33 6.07 -1.97
N LEU A 40 15.40 5.16 -2.94
CA LEU A 40 16.66 4.81 -3.57
C LEU A 40 16.88 5.67 -4.82
N PRO A 41 18.15 6.03 -5.12
CA PRO A 41 19.37 5.55 -4.46
C PRO A 41 19.79 6.27 -3.16
N GLN A 42 19.17 7.40 -2.82
CA GLN A 42 19.61 8.31 -1.75
C GLN A 42 19.75 7.60 -0.39
N ASP A 43 18.77 6.79 -0.02
CA ASP A 43 18.72 6.15 1.29
C ASP A 43 19.30 4.73 1.33
N ASN A 44 20.12 4.34 0.34
CA ASN A 44 20.63 2.96 0.26
C ASN A 44 21.35 2.53 1.53
N LYS A 45 22.17 3.42 2.10
CA LYS A 45 22.92 3.17 3.34
C LYS A 45 21.97 2.91 4.53
N PHE A 46 20.96 3.75 4.71
CA PHE A 46 19.97 3.60 5.79
C PHE A 46 19.09 2.36 5.62
N LEU A 47 18.71 2.06 4.37
CA LEU A 47 17.96 0.85 4.06
C LEU A 47 18.79 -0.41 4.39
N ARG A 48 20.08 -0.44 4.06
CA ARG A 48 20.98 -1.56 4.40
C ARG A 48 21.09 -1.78 5.90
N GLN A 49 21.34 -0.71 6.66
CA GLN A 49 21.42 -0.79 8.13
C GLN A 49 20.13 -1.35 8.74
N ALA A 50 18.96 -0.88 8.28
CA ALA A 50 17.68 -1.40 8.75
C ALA A 50 17.42 -2.86 8.32
N TRP A 51 17.92 -3.25 7.15
CA TRP A 51 17.81 -4.63 6.66
C TRP A 51 18.65 -5.60 7.51
N GLU A 52 19.89 -5.21 7.83
CA GLU A 52 20.84 -5.98 8.63
C GLU A 52 20.39 -6.08 10.10
N LYS A 53 19.89 -4.98 10.68
CA LYS A 53 19.35 -4.96 12.05
C LYS A 53 18.24 -5.98 12.29
N ASN A 54 17.42 -6.26 11.27
CA ASN A 54 16.32 -7.22 11.34
C ASN A 54 16.69 -8.61 10.81
N LEU A 55 17.98 -8.90 10.61
CA LEU A 55 18.49 -10.17 10.07
C LEU A 55 17.83 -10.58 8.74
N GLY A 56 17.38 -9.61 7.93
CA GLY A 56 16.65 -9.88 6.69
C GLY A 56 15.31 -10.61 6.84
N LYS A 57 14.75 -10.72 8.05
CA LYS A 57 13.43 -11.34 8.29
C LYS A 57 12.26 -10.42 7.92
N GLU A 58 12.53 -9.12 7.81
CA GLU A 58 11.53 -8.12 7.51
C GLU A 58 11.15 -8.13 6.02
N LYS A 59 9.85 -8.00 5.73
CA LYS A 59 9.31 -7.92 4.38
C LYS A 59 9.22 -6.45 3.96
N TRP A 60 9.49 -6.20 2.69
CA TRP A 60 9.50 -4.86 2.12
C TRP A 60 8.67 -4.83 0.84
N ILE A 61 8.01 -3.72 0.55
CA ILE A 61 7.32 -3.47 -0.70
C ILE A 61 8.09 -2.46 -1.53
N ILE A 62 8.43 -2.84 -2.76
CA ILE A 62 9.09 -1.98 -3.73
C ILE A 62 8.01 -1.34 -4.60
N LYS A 63 8.09 -0.01 -4.74
CA LYS A 63 7.21 0.78 -5.60
C LYS A 63 8.09 1.54 -6.60
N PRO A 64 8.07 1.14 -7.89
CA PRO A 64 8.78 1.86 -8.93
C PRO A 64 8.16 3.24 -9.19
N PRO A 65 8.97 4.22 -9.62
CA PRO A 65 8.50 5.54 -9.97
C PRO A 65 7.49 5.46 -11.13
N ALA A 66 6.45 6.29 -11.06
CA ALA A 66 5.48 6.54 -12.11
C ALA A 66 4.70 5.29 -12.53
N SER A 67 4.60 4.30 -11.64
CA SER A 67 3.85 3.07 -11.89
C SER A 67 2.34 3.28 -11.70
N ALA A 68 1.60 3.25 -12.82
CA ALA A 68 0.15 3.14 -12.80
C ALA A 68 -0.24 1.67 -12.64
N ARG A 69 -1.48 1.42 -12.18
CA ARG A 69 -2.12 0.09 -12.23
C ARG A 69 -1.41 -1.02 -11.43
N GLY A 70 -0.45 -0.68 -10.58
CA GLY A 70 0.32 -1.64 -9.78
C GLY A 70 1.45 -2.34 -10.53
N THR A 71 1.82 -1.84 -11.72
CA THR A 71 2.91 -2.41 -12.51
C THR A 71 4.25 -2.28 -11.79
N GLY A 72 4.97 -3.40 -11.64
CA GLY A 72 6.29 -3.43 -11.03
C GLY A 72 6.31 -3.35 -9.50
N ILE A 73 5.15 -3.20 -8.84
CA ILE A 73 5.07 -3.30 -7.38
C ILE A 73 5.29 -4.77 -6.98
N LYS A 74 6.20 -5.00 -6.03
CA LYS A 74 6.55 -6.34 -5.55
C LYS A 74 6.82 -6.32 -4.06
N VAL A 75 6.42 -7.38 -3.37
CA VAL A 75 6.86 -7.64 -2.00
C VAL A 75 8.12 -8.49 -2.07
N VAL A 76 9.14 -8.12 -1.31
CA VAL A 76 10.47 -8.74 -1.31
C VAL A 76 10.90 -8.99 0.13
N HIS A 77 11.80 -9.96 0.28
CA HIS A 77 12.41 -10.29 1.57
C HIS A 77 13.91 -10.59 1.45
N ARG A 78 14.45 -10.68 0.23
CA ARG A 78 15.89 -10.82 -0.02
C ARG A 78 16.43 -9.56 -0.65
N TRP A 79 17.60 -9.13 -0.17
CA TRP A 79 18.30 -7.96 -0.70
C TRP A 79 18.52 -8.02 -2.22
N ALA A 80 18.85 -9.21 -2.74
CA ALA A 80 19.07 -9.45 -4.16
C ALA A 80 17.86 -9.15 -5.06
N GLN A 81 16.65 -9.08 -4.49
CA GLN A 81 15.43 -8.77 -5.25
C GLN A 81 15.26 -7.26 -5.52
N ILE A 82 16.07 -6.39 -4.88
CA ILE A 82 16.01 -4.94 -5.06
C ILE A 82 16.74 -4.56 -6.35
N PRO A 83 16.05 -3.92 -7.33
CA PRO A 83 16.70 -3.40 -8.53
C PRO A 83 17.75 -2.34 -8.19
N LYS A 84 19.00 -2.52 -8.65
CA LYS A 84 20.12 -1.60 -8.34
C LYS A 84 20.18 -0.34 -9.22
N LYS A 85 19.63 -0.39 -10.43
CA LYS A 85 19.84 0.62 -11.48
C LYS A 85 18.64 1.55 -11.71
N ARG A 86 17.66 1.58 -10.80
CA ARG A 86 16.45 2.39 -10.96
C ARG A 86 16.09 3.09 -9.65
N PRO A 87 15.69 4.37 -9.69
CA PRO A 87 15.06 5.01 -8.54
C PRO A 87 13.83 4.21 -8.14
N LEU A 88 13.59 4.06 -6.84
CA LEU A 88 12.44 3.33 -6.33
C LEU A 88 12.19 3.68 -4.86
N VAL A 89 10.94 3.48 -4.43
CA VAL A 89 10.57 3.58 -3.02
C VAL A 89 10.52 2.18 -2.43
N VAL A 90 11.29 1.94 -1.37
CA VAL A 90 11.23 0.73 -0.53
C VAL A 90 10.54 1.08 0.77
N GLN A 91 9.44 0.41 1.06
CA GLN A 91 8.66 0.65 2.28
C GLN A 91 8.49 -0.64 3.06
N LYS A 92 8.50 -0.58 4.40
CA LYS A 92 8.20 -1.73 5.25
C LYS A 92 6.83 -2.29 4.86
N TYR A 93 6.78 -3.58 4.55
CA TYR A 93 5.53 -4.24 4.20
C TYR A 93 4.76 -4.58 5.47
N ILE A 94 3.48 -4.22 5.51
CA ILE A 94 2.58 -4.60 6.60
C ILE A 94 2.24 -6.08 6.45
N SER A 95 2.93 -6.93 7.21
CA SER A 95 2.84 -8.39 7.13
C SER A 95 1.64 -8.97 7.87
N GLN A 96 1.05 -8.22 8.81
CA GLN A 96 -0.15 -8.59 9.56
C GLN A 96 -1.28 -7.58 9.30
N PRO A 97 -1.81 -7.51 8.06
CA PRO A 97 -2.96 -6.65 7.78
C PRO A 97 -4.21 -7.21 8.46
N TYR A 98 -5.15 -6.34 8.83
CA TYR A 98 -6.50 -6.78 9.20
C TYR A 98 -7.17 -7.42 7.98
N LEU A 99 -7.81 -8.58 8.19
CA LEU A 99 -8.41 -9.38 7.14
C LEU A 99 -9.91 -9.48 7.37
N ILE A 100 -10.69 -9.31 6.31
CA ILE A 100 -12.12 -9.62 6.33
C ILE A 100 -12.32 -10.86 5.51
N ASN A 101 -12.91 -11.88 6.15
CA ASN A 101 -13.06 -13.22 5.59
C ASN A 101 -11.73 -13.78 5.07
N GLY A 102 -10.58 -13.44 5.69
CA GLY A 102 -9.26 -13.90 5.25
C GLY A 102 -8.71 -13.21 3.98
N SER A 103 -9.37 -12.18 3.46
CA SER A 103 -8.87 -11.37 2.34
C SER A 103 -8.31 -10.04 2.82
N LYS A 104 -7.15 -9.64 2.28
CA LYS A 104 -6.58 -8.31 2.48
C LYS A 104 -7.44 -7.26 1.78
N PHE A 105 -7.57 -6.08 2.36
CA PHE A 105 -8.24 -4.96 1.72
C PHE A 105 -7.53 -3.63 1.99
N ASP A 106 -7.92 -2.60 1.23
CA ASP A 106 -7.57 -1.21 1.48
C ASP A 106 -8.79 -0.29 1.34
N LEU A 107 -8.68 0.93 1.87
CA LEU A 107 -9.70 1.95 1.77
C LEU A 107 -9.31 3.02 0.74
N ARG A 108 -10.25 3.37 -0.12
CA ARG A 108 -10.19 4.57 -0.95
C ARG A 108 -11.15 5.60 -0.39
N LEU A 109 -10.58 6.61 0.25
CA LEU A 109 -11.29 7.82 0.67
C LEU A 109 -11.17 8.89 -0.41
N TYR A 110 -12.18 9.75 -0.52
CA TYR A 110 -12.20 10.88 -1.43
C TYR A 110 -12.06 12.17 -0.62
N VAL A 111 -11.13 13.02 -1.03
CA VAL A 111 -10.82 14.28 -0.37
C VAL A 111 -10.85 15.38 -1.42
N LEU A 112 -11.58 16.46 -1.14
CA LEU A 112 -11.68 17.65 -1.97
C LEU A 112 -10.93 18.80 -1.29
N VAL A 113 -9.93 19.34 -1.98
CA VAL A 113 -9.22 20.56 -1.56
C VAL A 113 -9.76 21.71 -2.39
N THR A 114 -10.36 22.71 -1.74
CA THR A 114 -11.02 23.85 -2.41
C THR A 114 -10.19 25.12 -2.36
N SER A 115 -9.29 25.23 -1.38
CA SER A 115 -8.43 26.39 -1.18
C SER A 115 -7.18 25.94 -0.44
N ILE A 116 -6.03 26.53 -0.78
CA ILE A 116 -4.75 26.32 -0.11
C ILE A 116 -4.48 27.44 0.90
N ASN A 117 -4.93 28.66 0.61
CA ASN A 117 -4.78 29.81 1.49
C ASN A 117 -6.09 30.66 1.48
N PRO A 118 -6.97 30.52 2.48
CA PRO A 118 -6.86 29.62 3.64
C PRO A 118 -7.01 28.15 3.23
N LEU A 119 -6.36 27.22 3.94
CA LEU A 119 -6.48 25.79 3.64
C LEU A 119 -7.91 25.29 3.92
N ARG A 120 -8.55 24.72 2.91
CA ARG A 120 -9.91 24.15 3.00
C ARG A 120 -9.97 22.76 2.38
N ILE A 121 -10.17 21.75 3.23
CA ILE A 121 -10.19 20.33 2.89
C ILE A 121 -11.51 19.72 3.35
N TYR A 122 -12.17 18.97 2.46
CA TYR A 122 -13.40 18.23 2.73
C TYR A 122 -13.15 16.74 2.49
N ILE A 123 -13.61 15.89 3.39
CA ILE A 123 -13.59 14.43 3.22
C ILE A 123 -15.00 14.00 2.83
N TYR A 124 -15.13 13.25 1.74
CA TYR A 124 -16.41 12.69 1.34
C TYR A 124 -16.88 11.66 2.39
N ASP A 125 -18.18 11.61 2.62
CA ASP A 125 -18.80 10.84 3.71
C ASP A 125 -18.77 9.32 3.48
N ASP A 126 -18.41 8.87 2.28
CA ASP A 126 -18.21 7.47 1.96
C ASP A 126 -16.92 7.24 1.13
N GLY A 127 -16.59 5.98 0.91
CA GLY A 127 -15.43 5.56 0.15
C GLY A 127 -15.60 4.17 -0.42
N LEU A 128 -14.55 3.63 -1.02
CA LEU A 128 -14.54 2.25 -1.53
C LEU A 128 -13.63 1.37 -0.68
N VAL A 129 -14.09 0.17 -0.39
CA VAL A 129 -13.26 -0.89 0.18
C VAL A 129 -12.83 -1.81 -0.94
N ARG A 130 -11.53 -2.02 -1.08
CA ARG A 130 -10.95 -2.76 -2.20
C ARG A 130 -10.26 -4.01 -1.71
N PHE A 131 -10.83 -5.15 -2.06
CA PHE A 131 -10.34 -6.46 -1.65
C PHE A 131 -9.31 -7.04 -2.63
N ALA A 132 -8.37 -7.79 -2.07
CA ALA A 132 -7.55 -8.73 -2.81
C ALA A 132 -8.40 -9.93 -3.25
N SER A 133 -8.17 -10.46 -4.45
CA SER A 133 -8.96 -11.58 -5.00
C SER A 133 -8.54 -12.95 -4.44
N VAL A 134 -7.37 -13.03 -3.79
CA VAL A 134 -6.84 -14.25 -3.17
C VAL A 134 -6.73 -14.06 -1.65
N LYS A 135 -7.01 -15.13 -0.89
CA LYS A 135 -6.88 -15.14 0.58
C LYS A 135 -5.45 -14.85 0.99
N TYR A 136 -5.29 -14.08 2.05
CA TYR A 136 -3.99 -13.68 2.56
C TYR A 136 -3.26 -14.85 3.23
N SER A 137 -2.00 -15.05 2.86
CA SER A 137 -1.03 -15.88 3.58
C SER A 137 0.18 -15.01 3.96
N GLY A 138 0.67 -15.24 5.17
CA GLY A 138 1.89 -14.62 5.70
C GLY A 138 3.16 -15.36 5.30
N ASP A 139 3.10 -16.40 4.47
CA ASP A 139 4.24 -17.23 4.15
C ASP A 139 5.22 -16.52 3.20
N MET A 140 6.44 -17.04 3.12
CA MET A 140 7.47 -16.50 2.22
C MET A 140 7.27 -16.97 0.78
N SER A 141 6.69 -18.16 0.61
CA SER A 141 6.36 -18.75 -0.69
C SER A 141 5.26 -17.99 -1.43
N SER A 142 4.34 -17.36 -0.70
CA SER A 142 3.20 -16.63 -1.27
C SER A 142 3.52 -15.21 -1.74
N LEU A 143 4.70 -14.66 -1.42
CA LEU A 143 5.08 -13.26 -1.70
C LEU A 143 5.07 -12.87 -3.19
N ASN A 144 5.19 -13.84 -4.09
CA ASN A 144 5.11 -13.61 -5.53
C ASN A 144 3.66 -13.49 -6.03
N ASP A 145 2.67 -13.87 -5.23
CA ASP A 145 1.25 -13.76 -5.58
C ASP A 145 0.76 -12.32 -5.40
N ARG A 146 0.78 -11.58 -6.50
CA ARG A 146 0.33 -10.20 -6.54
C ARG A 146 -1.17 -10.03 -6.30
N TYR A 147 -1.99 -11.04 -6.58
CA TYR A 147 -3.45 -10.98 -6.39
C TYR A 147 -3.86 -11.08 -4.91
N MET A 148 -2.95 -11.55 -4.07
CA MET A 148 -3.09 -11.63 -2.62
C MET A 148 -2.60 -10.34 -1.93
N HIS A 149 -1.43 -9.85 -2.35
CA HIS A 149 -0.76 -8.76 -1.66
C HIS A 149 -1.15 -7.36 -2.15
N LEU A 150 -1.65 -7.25 -3.38
CA LEU A 150 -2.08 -6.00 -4.02
C LEU A 150 -3.60 -6.00 -4.21
N THR A 151 -4.23 -4.93 -3.76
CA THR A 151 -5.68 -4.69 -3.76
C THR A 151 -6.13 -3.81 -4.94
N ASN A 152 -5.21 -3.47 -5.85
CA ASN A 152 -5.51 -2.65 -7.02
C ASN A 152 -6.55 -3.33 -7.91
N TYR A 153 -7.58 -2.59 -8.30
CA TYR A 153 -8.64 -3.06 -9.18
C TYR A 153 -8.09 -3.59 -10.52
N SER A 154 -7.14 -2.88 -11.15
CA SER A 154 -6.53 -3.32 -12.41
C SER A 154 -5.85 -4.68 -12.33
N ILE A 155 -5.32 -5.05 -11.16
CA ILE A 155 -4.71 -6.37 -10.93
C ILE A 155 -5.81 -7.41 -10.68
N ASN A 156 -6.75 -7.11 -9.79
CA ASN A 156 -7.77 -8.08 -9.37
C ASN A 156 -8.97 -8.24 -10.34
N LYS A 157 -9.12 -7.35 -11.33
CA LYS A 157 -10.12 -7.50 -12.38
C LYS A 157 -9.79 -8.66 -13.33
N MET A 158 -8.51 -8.90 -13.62
CA MET A 158 -8.09 -9.95 -14.57
C MET A 158 -8.29 -11.36 -14.03
N THR A 159 -8.29 -11.54 -12.72
CA THR A 159 -8.59 -12.84 -12.10
C THR A 159 -10.04 -13.27 -12.34
N VAL A 160 -10.96 -12.30 -12.54
CA VAL A 160 -12.37 -12.56 -12.85
C VAL A 160 -12.55 -13.13 -14.26
N SER A 161 -11.70 -12.76 -15.22
CA SER A 161 -11.82 -13.19 -16.62
C SER A 161 -11.04 -14.47 -16.95
N THR A 162 -9.91 -14.72 -16.29
CA THR A 162 -8.94 -15.72 -16.78
C THR A 162 -8.98 -17.04 -16.03
N ARG A 163 -9.49 -17.09 -14.79
CA ARG A 163 -9.73 -18.35 -14.09
C ARG A 163 -11.23 -18.64 -14.11
N ARG A 164 -11.64 -19.70 -14.82
CA ARG A 164 -12.93 -20.41 -14.65
C ARG A 164 -13.09 -21.01 -13.23
N MET A 165 -12.53 -20.37 -12.20
CA MET A 165 -12.92 -20.65 -10.83
C MET A 165 -14.26 -19.94 -10.63
N LYS A 166 -15.30 -20.72 -10.30
CA LYS A 166 -16.51 -20.18 -9.67
C LYS A 166 -16.05 -19.09 -8.71
N MET A 167 -16.50 -17.85 -8.93
CA MET A 167 -16.27 -16.76 -7.97
C MET A 167 -16.52 -17.37 -6.59
N PRO A 168 -15.55 -17.39 -5.66
CA PRO A 168 -15.88 -17.73 -4.29
C PRO A 168 -17.05 -16.81 -3.95
N VAL A 169 -18.16 -17.34 -3.45
CA VAL A 169 -19.42 -16.60 -3.23
C VAL A 169 -19.17 -15.21 -2.60
N LEU A 170 -18.15 -15.14 -1.75
CA LEU A 170 -17.59 -13.93 -1.12
C LEU A 170 -17.10 -12.79 -2.04
N VAL A 171 -16.62 -13.04 -3.26
CA VAL A 171 -16.18 -11.98 -4.19
C VAL A 171 -17.38 -11.25 -4.81
N LYS A 172 -18.51 -11.95 -4.97
CA LYS A 172 -19.77 -11.32 -5.38
C LYS A 172 -20.22 -10.30 -4.32
N ASP A 173 -20.08 -10.65 -3.03
CA ASP A 173 -20.50 -9.79 -1.92
C ASP A 173 -19.51 -8.67 -1.56
N THR A 174 -18.25 -8.73 -2.01
CA THR A 174 -17.21 -7.76 -1.62
C THR A 174 -16.90 -6.71 -2.69
N SER A 175 -17.34 -6.90 -3.93
CA SER A 175 -17.10 -5.95 -5.03
C SER A 175 -17.81 -4.60 -4.90
N GLY A 176 -18.74 -4.46 -3.95
CA GLY A 176 -19.53 -3.25 -3.69
C GLY A 176 -19.42 -2.69 -2.27
N TRP A 177 -18.43 -3.09 -1.47
CA TRP A 177 -18.31 -2.56 -0.11
C TRP A 177 -17.89 -1.09 -0.14
N THR A 178 -18.73 -0.27 0.48
CA THR A 178 -18.36 1.10 0.83
C THR A 178 -17.79 1.17 2.24
N VAL A 179 -17.23 2.31 2.59
CA VAL A 179 -16.71 2.53 3.95
C VAL A 179 -17.84 2.45 4.98
N LYS A 180 -19.04 2.93 4.64
CA LYS A 180 -20.24 2.78 5.49
C LYS A 180 -20.62 1.31 5.72
N THR A 181 -20.57 0.48 4.68
CA THR A 181 -20.81 -0.97 4.80
C THR A 181 -19.78 -1.62 5.72
N LEU A 182 -18.50 -1.24 5.57
CA LEU A 182 -17.44 -1.72 6.45
C LEU A 182 -17.68 -1.34 7.91
N TRP A 183 -18.04 -0.09 8.21
CA TRP A 183 -18.34 0.32 9.58
C TRP A 183 -19.53 -0.44 10.19
N THR A 184 -20.53 -0.74 9.38
CA THR A 184 -21.67 -1.54 9.82
C THR A 184 -21.27 -2.98 10.11
N TYR A 185 -20.39 -3.57 9.30
CA TYR A 185 -19.82 -4.89 9.55
C TYR A 185 -18.99 -4.92 10.84
N LEU A 186 -18.11 -3.94 11.03
CA LEU A 186 -17.21 -3.87 12.19
C LEU A 186 -17.97 -3.70 13.51
N ARG A 187 -19.09 -2.97 13.52
CA ARG A 187 -19.93 -2.79 14.72
C ARG A 187 -20.71 -4.04 15.14
N LYS A 188 -20.87 -5.01 14.24
CA LYS A 188 -21.59 -6.26 14.51
C LYS A 188 -20.67 -7.37 15.05
N LYS A 189 -19.37 -7.12 15.12
CA LYS A 189 -18.37 -8.01 15.69
C LYS A 189 -17.93 -7.52 17.05
#